data_AF-A0A292IIQ8-F1
#
_entry.id   AF-A0A292IIQ8-F1
#
_cell.length_a   1.000
_cell.length_b   1.000
_cell.length_c   1.000
_cell.angle_alpha   90.00
_cell.angle_beta   90.00
_cell.angle_gamma   90.00
#
_symmetry.space_group_name_H-M   'P 1'
#
loop_
_entity.id
_entity.type
_entity.pdbx_description
1 polymer ?
#
loop_
_entity_poly.entity_id
_entity_poly.type
_entity_poly.pdbx_seq_one_letter_code
_entity_poly.pdbx_strand_id
1 'polypeptide(L)'
;MLQDEFLIYYKFFFKLKKEENKDYPSVKIKVVRGTVTSYARKKFSEMEYKKSRDLGENKNIFWKNRLEYKHHAVDAVIIAFLGCNEKLKRFFQYNEMIEGHNTQQSYQSIFEEKNIDQTTGEVIKANVDEKLFNDSIALKFKDNLKKWIIGNEPEKRIKFSRAIRTRKNRLLANETIYSIKWTNSEKKEGKKIEKLSIFDKEKMEKIFSNSSKNKNVDNILLKKNNPVIFNKLKEIWNNYKCSEKKSDPSPFFKFMEFSNEVEKDSKGDVLSSDIKHLKFNDGKLKFKLANLRIEGDSKESENILVLKNHKKEGSQKAGFLESLNPLEARIYWNENAKRFEALPINARFLKSFKDSHYLEIDENKIYKFIRDEKKWTTKSYDELKCYRVFNGSTIIKKKEEKNEKNIIYYFIGSCTLDRRLEVKPIDFFNNASSDDKKSEVKLTEEAELNEKDNKKGQKQIRMSLSKIVKTFNICELDELGKIYNEKTFYEYFDLQEPKNTSKKSQSKSRNEKKDLINLTNEE
;
A
#
# COMPACT_ATOMS: atom_id res chain seq x y z
N MET A 1 19.16 1.73 13.75
CA MET A 1 18.31 2.95 13.78
C MET A 1 17.15 2.90 14.80
N LEU A 2 17.04 1.93 15.72
CA LEU A 2 15.92 1.87 16.69
C LEU A 2 16.32 2.08 18.17
N GLN A 3 17.62 2.05 18.50
CA GLN A 3 18.09 2.23 19.88
C GLN A 3 18.34 3.71 20.23
N ASP A 4 18.86 4.50 19.30
CA ASP A 4 19.23 5.90 19.58
C ASP A 4 18.02 6.82 19.73
N GLU A 5 16.96 6.63 18.93
CA GLU A 5 15.70 7.37 19.07
C GLU A 5 15.00 7.04 20.40
N PHE A 6 14.98 5.76 20.81
CA PHE A 6 14.43 5.36 22.11
C PHE A 6 15.22 6.02 23.26
N LEU A 7 16.55 6.07 23.16
CA LEU A 7 17.40 6.69 24.18
C LEU A 7 17.18 8.21 24.24
N ILE A 8 16.92 8.87 23.12
CA ILE A 8 16.59 10.30 23.05
C ILE A 8 15.23 10.57 23.71
N TYR A 9 14.19 9.80 23.39
CA TYR A 9 12.87 9.93 24.04
C TYR A 9 12.94 9.60 25.53
N TYR A 10 13.71 8.58 25.91
CA TYR A 10 13.94 8.21 27.30
C TYR A 10 14.65 9.34 28.07
N LYS A 11 15.71 9.93 27.50
CA LYS A 11 16.42 11.07 28.11
C LYS A 11 15.56 12.32 28.20
N PHE A 12 14.74 12.61 27.19
CA PHE A 12 13.77 13.72 27.21
C PHE A 12 12.73 13.53 28.33
N PHE A 13 12.22 12.31 28.50
CA PHE A 13 11.28 11.95 29.57
C PHE A 13 11.86 12.14 30.97
N PHE A 14 13.13 11.80 31.18
CA PHE A 14 13.79 11.97 32.48
C PHE A 14 14.22 13.42 32.74
N LYS A 15 14.43 14.22 31.69
CA LYS A 15 14.68 15.66 31.82
C LYS A 15 13.45 16.40 32.35
N LEU A 16 12.25 16.06 31.85
CA LEU A 16 10.98 16.55 32.40
C LEU A 16 10.75 16.18 33.87
N LYS A 17 11.37 15.09 34.34
CA LYS A 17 11.31 14.66 35.75
C LYS A 17 12.28 15.42 36.66
N LYS A 18 13.33 16.04 36.10
CA LYS A 18 14.33 16.83 36.83
C LYS A 18 13.98 18.31 36.91
N GLU A 19 13.24 18.82 35.94
CA GLU A 19 12.70 20.18 35.97
C GLU A 19 11.31 20.15 36.63
N GLU A 20 11.26 19.92 37.94
CA GLU A 20 10.08 20.21 38.76
C GLU A 20 9.87 21.73 38.82
N ASN A 21 9.34 22.28 37.72
CA ASN A 21 8.69 23.59 37.73
C ASN A 21 7.40 23.47 38.55
N LYS A 22 7.32 24.28 39.62
CA LYS A 22 6.23 24.27 40.62
C LYS A 22 4.83 24.58 40.06
N ASP A 23 4.71 24.96 38.79
CA ASP A 23 3.44 25.36 38.16
C ASP A 23 2.81 24.31 37.24
N TYR A 24 3.42 23.13 37.08
CA TYR A 24 2.80 22.02 36.34
C TYR A 24 2.10 21.05 37.30
N PRO A 25 0.83 20.67 37.03
CA PRO A 25 0.16 19.66 37.84
C PRO A 25 1.00 18.38 37.86
N SER A 26 1.18 17.76 39.03
CA SER A 26 2.04 16.59 39.21
C SER A 26 1.63 15.45 38.26
N VAL A 27 2.31 15.30 37.12
CA VAL A 27 1.97 14.27 36.13
C VAL A 27 2.51 12.92 36.61
N LYS A 28 1.61 12.02 37.01
CA LYS A 28 1.96 10.64 37.39
C LYS A 28 2.15 9.78 36.14
N ILE A 29 3.40 9.41 35.86
CA ILE A 29 3.74 8.49 34.76
C ILE A 29 3.67 7.05 35.26
N LYS A 30 2.91 6.20 34.59
CA LYS A 30 2.73 4.78 34.93
C LYS A 30 2.99 3.88 33.74
N VAL A 31 3.50 2.68 34.01
CA VAL A 31 3.79 1.66 32.98
C VAL A 31 2.94 0.42 33.24
N VAL A 32 2.39 -0.14 32.15
CA VAL A 32 1.64 -1.40 32.15
C VAL A 32 2.31 -2.34 31.14
N ARG A 33 2.54 -3.61 31.54
CA ARG A 33 3.19 -4.61 30.68
C ARG A 33 2.23 -5.10 29.59
N GLY A 34 2.78 -5.41 28.41
CA GLY A 34 2.01 -5.89 27.25
C GLY A 34 1.29 -7.22 27.47
N THR A 35 1.85 -8.12 28.29
CA THR A 35 1.22 -9.41 28.64
C THR A 35 -0.08 -9.19 29.41
N VAL A 36 -0.03 -8.31 30.42
CA VAL A 36 -1.16 -7.91 31.27
C VAL A 36 -2.28 -7.27 30.45
N THR A 37 -1.95 -6.35 29.54
CA THR A 37 -2.94 -5.70 28.68
C THR A 37 -3.58 -6.69 27.69
N SER A 38 -2.79 -7.66 27.19
CA SER A 38 -3.30 -8.71 26.30
C SER A 38 -4.26 -9.65 27.03
N TYR A 39 -3.90 -10.04 28.25
CA TYR A 39 -4.74 -10.85 29.12
C TYR A 39 -6.05 -10.14 29.49
N ALA A 40 -5.97 -8.87 29.92
CA ALA A 40 -7.15 -8.05 30.20
C ALA A 40 -8.07 -7.95 28.97
N ARG A 41 -7.50 -7.70 27.78
CA ARG A 41 -8.27 -7.67 26.52
C ARG A 41 -8.95 -9.00 26.20
N LYS A 42 -8.26 -10.13 26.41
CA LYS A 42 -8.85 -11.49 26.27
C LYS A 42 -10.04 -11.66 27.20
N LYS A 43 -9.91 -11.30 28.49
CA LYS A 43 -10.99 -11.43 29.46
C LYS A 43 -12.18 -10.50 29.15
N PHE A 44 -11.94 -9.25 28.76
CA PHE A 44 -13.02 -8.36 28.30
C PHE A 44 -13.73 -8.90 27.06
N SER A 45 -12.98 -9.49 26.12
CA SER A 45 -13.52 -10.15 24.93
C SER A 45 -14.38 -11.36 25.27
N GLU A 46 -13.95 -12.23 26.18
CA GLU A 46 -14.72 -13.40 26.64
C GLU A 46 -16.05 -12.99 27.27
N MET A 47 -16.05 -11.93 28.09
CA MET A 47 -17.27 -11.39 28.70
C MET A 47 -18.25 -10.83 27.67
N GLU A 48 -17.75 -10.13 26.65
CA GLU A 48 -18.60 -9.58 25.59
C GLU A 48 -19.17 -10.69 24.72
N TYR A 49 -18.35 -11.69 24.36
CA TYR A 49 -18.80 -12.84 23.57
C TYR A 49 -19.93 -13.62 24.25
N LYS A 50 -19.85 -13.85 25.57
CA LYS A 50 -20.93 -14.49 26.35
C LYS A 50 -22.24 -13.69 26.21
N LYS A 51 -22.22 -12.38 26.52
CA LYS A 51 -23.40 -11.50 26.39
C LYS A 51 -23.94 -11.41 24.95
N SER A 52 -23.05 -11.34 23.96
CA SER A 52 -23.39 -11.24 22.54
C SER A 52 -24.07 -12.50 22.00
N ARG A 53 -23.65 -13.69 22.46
CA ARG A 53 -24.30 -14.96 22.11
C ARG A 53 -25.72 -15.03 22.70
N ASP A 54 -25.91 -14.54 23.91
CA ASP A 54 -27.21 -14.53 24.60
C ASP A 54 -28.19 -13.52 23.97
N LEU A 55 -27.68 -12.49 23.29
CA LEU A 55 -28.46 -11.41 22.66
C LEU A 55 -28.53 -11.49 21.12
N GLY A 56 -27.83 -12.43 20.48
CA GLY A 56 -27.76 -12.54 19.00
C GLY A 56 -26.96 -11.43 18.30
N GLU A 57 -26.22 -10.59 19.03
CA GLU A 57 -25.49 -9.44 18.49
C GLU A 57 -24.01 -9.74 18.24
N ASN A 58 -23.57 -9.76 16.98
CA ASN A 58 -22.24 -10.24 16.59
C ASN A 58 -21.20 -9.10 16.44
N LYS A 59 -20.96 -8.28 17.48
CA LYS A 59 -19.95 -7.20 17.43
C LYS A 59 -19.11 -7.11 18.71
N ASN A 60 -18.09 -7.98 18.81
CA ASN A 60 -17.09 -7.89 19.87
C ASN A 60 -16.02 -6.84 19.53
N ILE A 61 -15.96 -5.74 20.30
CA ILE A 61 -15.03 -4.62 20.05
C ILE A 61 -13.61 -4.91 20.52
N PHE A 62 -13.46 -5.88 21.43
CA PHE A 62 -12.16 -6.30 21.95
C PHE A 62 -11.46 -7.27 21.00
N TRP A 63 -12.15 -7.84 20.01
CA TRP A 63 -11.51 -8.68 19.02
C TRP A 63 -10.52 -7.86 18.17
N LYS A 64 -9.28 -8.34 18.08
CA LYS A 64 -8.21 -7.68 17.36
C LYS A 64 -8.21 -8.13 15.90
N ASN A 65 -8.87 -7.38 15.03
CA ASN A 65 -8.58 -7.46 13.60
C ASN A 65 -7.27 -6.70 13.31
N ARG A 66 -6.19 -7.42 13.02
CA ARG A 66 -4.88 -6.82 12.74
C ARG A 66 -4.84 -6.04 11.42
N LEU A 67 -5.87 -6.16 10.59
CA LEU A 67 -6.02 -5.37 9.37
C LEU A 67 -6.66 -4.01 9.61
N GLU A 68 -7.19 -3.72 10.80
CA GLU A 68 -7.84 -2.44 11.13
C GLU A 68 -7.05 -1.67 12.18
N TYR A 69 -6.88 -0.36 12.05
CA TYR A 69 -6.10 0.43 13.01
C TYR A 69 -6.83 0.74 14.32
N LYS A 70 -8.16 0.55 14.37
CA LYS A 70 -8.99 0.87 15.55
C LYS A 70 -8.53 0.17 16.83
N HIS A 71 -7.87 -0.98 16.70
CA HIS A 71 -7.39 -1.74 17.84
C HIS A 71 -6.31 -1.01 18.65
N HIS A 72 -5.58 -0.05 18.06
CA HIS A 72 -4.59 0.76 18.77
C HIS A 72 -5.25 1.70 19.78
N ALA A 73 -6.36 2.34 19.40
CA ALA A 73 -7.13 3.18 20.32
C ALA A 73 -7.73 2.37 21.46
N VAL A 74 -8.27 1.17 21.16
CA VAL A 74 -8.76 0.23 22.18
C VAL A 74 -7.65 -0.17 23.16
N ASP A 75 -6.48 -0.54 22.64
CA ASP A 75 -5.31 -0.92 23.45
C ASP A 75 -4.87 0.24 24.36
N ALA A 76 -4.85 1.48 23.85
CA ALA A 76 -4.52 2.67 24.62
C ALA A 76 -5.51 2.94 25.76
N VAL A 77 -6.81 2.75 25.54
CA VAL A 77 -7.83 2.94 26.58
C VAL A 77 -7.74 1.86 27.67
N ILE A 78 -7.43 0.61 27.30
CA ILE A 78 -7.16 -0.46 28.28
C ILE A 78 -5.92 -0.12 29.11
N ILE A 79 -4.84 0.36 28.48
CA ILE A 79 -3.63 0.81 29.19
C ILE A 79 -3.96 1.93 30.18
N ALA A 80 -4.72 2.94 29.76
CA ALA A 80 -5.13 4.05 30.62
C ALA A 80 -5.96 3.55 31.81
N PHE A 81 -6.92 2.66 31.56
CA PHE A 81 -7.76 2.08 32.61
C PHE A 81 -6.95 1.31 33.66
N LEU A 82 -6.03 0.45 33.22
CA LEU A 82 -5.15 -0.31 34.11
C LEU A 82 -4.15 0.59 34.83
N GLY A 83 -3.70 1.68 34.19
CA GLY A 83 -2.90 2.71 34.82
C GLY A 83 -3.66 3.44 35.93
N CYS A 84 -4.96 3.67 35.77
CA CYS A 84 -5.79 4.32 36.79
C CYS A 84 -6.27 3.36 37.89
N ASN A 85 -6.34 2.04 37.62
CA ASN A 85 -6.79 1.01 38.56
C ASN A 85 -5.69 0.03 38.94
N GLU A 86 -4.86 0.37 39.93
CA GLU A 86 -3.77 -0.51 40.39
C GLU A 86 -4.27 -1.86 40.92
N LYS A 87 -5.44 -1.90 41.57
CA LYS A 87 -6.04 -3.16 42.06
C LYS A 87 -6.32 -4.14 40.92
N LEU A 88 -6.98 -3.68 39.85
CA LEU A 88 -7.27 -4.50 38.67
C LEU A 88 -6.01 -4.86 37.88
N LYS A 89 -5.06 -3.94 37.77
CA LYS A 89 -3.76 -4.23 37.14
C LYS A 89 -3.02 -5.34 37.86
N ARG A 90 -2.93 -5.31 39.20
CA ARG A 90 -2.32 -6.37 40.02
C ARG A 90 -3.06 -7.70 39.86
N PHE A 91 -4.40 -7.67 39.83
CA PHE A 91 -5.23 -8.86 39.56
C PHE A 91 -4.91 -9.51 38.20
N PHE A 92 -4.87 -8.72 37.11
CA PHE A 92 -4.55 -9.28 35.79
C PHE A 92 -3.10 -9.75 35.70
N GLN A 93 -2.16 -9.09 36.38
CA GLN A 93 -0.78 -9.56 36.49
C GLN A 93 -0.70 -10.95 37.12
N TYR A 94 -1.41 -11.14 38.24
CA TYR A 94 -1.44 -12.41 38.97
C TYR A 94 -2.04 -13.53 38.10
N ASN A 95 -3.21 -13.30 37.50
CA ASN A 95 -3.89 -14.34 36.72
C ASN A 95 -3.18 -14.66 35.39
N GLU A 96 -2.52 -13.68 34.76
CA GLU A 96 -1.67 -13.93 33.58
C GLU A 96 -0.51 -14.86 33.93
N MET A 97 0.12 -14.67 35.10
CA MET A 97 1.20 -15.54 35.57
C MET A 97 0.72 -16.96 35.90
N ILE A 98 -0.50 -17.13 36.43
CA ILE A 98 -1.07 -18.46 36.69
C ILE A 98 -1.46 -19.18 35.39
N GLU A 99 -2.17 -18.51 34.48
CA GLU A 99 -2.60 -19.14 33.22
C GLU A 99 -1.44 -19.37 32.24
N GLY A 100 -0.35 -18.58 32.33
CA GLY A 100 0.81 -18.65 31.46
C GLY A 100 1.80 -19.76 31.78
N HIS A 101 1.71 -20.40 32.95
CA HIS A 101 2.62 -21.44 33.39
C HIS A 101 1.87 -22.76 33.68
N ASN A 102 2.15 -23.80 32.90
CA ASN A 102 1.74 -25.20 33.16
C ASN A 102 2.50 -25.82 34.37
N THR A 103 2.79 -25.05 35.42
CA THR A 103 3.55 -25.55 36.58
C THR A 103 2.90 -25.07 37.87
N GLN A 104 2.10 -25.97 38.44
CA GLN A 104 1.15 -25.70 39.51
C GLN A 104 1.75 -25.68 40.93
N GLN A 105 3.08 -25.66 41.12
CA GLN A 105 3.63 -25.92 42.47
C GLN A 105 4.80 -25.06 42.95
N SER A 106 5.51 -24.29 42.11
CA SER A 106 6.73 -23.58 42.57
C SER A 106 6.59 -22.08 42.86
N TYR A 107 5.45 -21.44 42.52
CA TYR A 107 5.30 -19.99 42.65
C TYR A 107 4.41 -19.52 43.80
N GLN A 108 3.65 -20.42 44.42
CA GLN A 108 2.79 -20.09 45.55
C GLN A 108 3.63 -19.65 46.77
N SER A 109 4.81 -20.24 46.95
CA SER A 109 5.75 -19.92 48.03
C SER A 109 6.52 -18.61 47.85
N ILE A 110 6.81 -18.17 46.61
CA ILE A 110 7.56 -16.92 46.35
C ILE A 110 6.71 -15.67 46.61
N PHE A 111 5.37 -15.81 46.66
CA PHE A 111 4.44 -14.67 46.77
C PHE A 111 3.82 -14.48 48.15
N GLU A 112 3.84 -15.47 49.03
CA GLU A 112 3.36 -15.30 50.41
C GLU A 112 4.20 -14.25 51.18
N GLU A 113 5.49 -14.08 50.85
CA GLU A 113 6.38 -13.07 51.46
C GLU A 113 6.18 -11.63 50.94
N LYS A 114 5.49 -11.39 49.81
CA LYS A 114 5.30 -10.05 49.22
C LYS A 114 3.92 -9.42 49.47
N ASN A 115 3.11 -10.03 50.32
CA ASN A 115 1.72 -9.63 50.57
C ASN A 115 1.57 -8.53 51.63
N ILE A 116 2.57 -7.68 51.87
CA ILE A 116 2.47 -6.56 52.80
C ILE A 116 2.78 -5.27 52.05
N ASP A 117 1.83 -4.33 52.01
CA ASP A 117 2.13 -2.97 51.56
C ASP A 117 3.13 -2.35 52.56
N GLN A 118 4.36 -2.11 52.13
CA GLN A 118 5.43 -1.62 53.02
C GLN A 118 5.15 -0.23 53.61
N THR A 119 4.18 0.51 53.06
CA THR A 119 3.79 1.84 53.51
C THR A 119 2.66 1.80 54.53
N THR A 120 1.77 0.80 54.46
CA THR A 120 0.56 0.72 55.31
C THR A 120 0.51 -0.50 56.23
N GLY A 121 1.36 -1.50 56.02
CA GLY A 121 1.39 -2.74 56.79
C GLY A 121 0.23 -3.71 56.52
N GLU A 122 -0.66 -3.40 55.55
CA GLU A 122 -1.82 -4.24 55.27
C GLU A 122 -1.46 -5.51 54.50
N VAL A 123 -1.99 -6.64 54.96
CA VAL A 123 -1.90 -7.93 54.27
C VAL A 123 -2.79 -7.89 53.02
N ILE A 124 -2.17 -7.81 51.85
CA ILE A 124 -2.85 -7.98 50.57
C ILE A 124 -3.07 -9.48 50.37
N LYS A 125 -4.05 -10.06 51.07
CA LYS A 125 -4.56 -11.36 50.66
C LYS A 125 -5.11 -11.19 49.26
N ALA A 126 -4.47 -11.83 48.28
CA ALA A 126 -5.11 -12.15 47.02
C ALA A 126 -6.20 -13.20 47.28
N ASN A 127 -7.26 -12.81 48.02
CA ASN A 127 -8.57 -13.31 47.66
C ASN A 127 -8.81 -12.72 46.27
N VAL A 128 -8.42 -13.49 45.26
CA VAL A 128 -8.81 -13.31 43.87
C VAL A 128 -10.31 -13.57 43.85
N ASP A 129 -11.06 -12.63 44.42
CA ASP A 129 -12.49 -12.65 44.41
C ASP A 129 -12.84 -12.48 42.93
N GLU A 130 -13.41 -13.51 42.30
CA GLU A 130 -14.02 -13.35 40.97
C GLU A 130 -14.99 -12.16 40.95
N LYS A 131 -15.47 -11.75 42.13
CA LYS A 131 -16.19 -10.50 42.41
C LYS A 131 -15.45 -9.21 42.02
N LEU A 132 -14.12 -9.13 42.08
CA LEU A 132 -13.33 -7.95 41.63
C LEU A 132 -13.31 -7.79 40.10
N PHE A 133 -13.48 -8.89 39.36
CA PHE A 133 -13.61 -8.85 37.90
C PHE A 133 -15.09 -8.71 37.47
N ASN A 134 -16.00 -9.24 38.27
CA ASN A 134 -17.45 -8.98 38.19
C ASN A 134 -17.86 -7.64 38.85
N ASP A 135 -16.90 -6.86 39.35
CA ASP A 135 -17.17 -5.61 40.03
C ASP A 135 -17.78 -4.60 39.06
N SER A 136 -18.67 -3.77 39.61
CA SER A 136 -19.37 -2.74 38.83
C SER A 136 -18.42 -1.85 38.03
N ILE A 137 -17.16 -1.67 38.45
CA ILE A 137 -16.15 -0.81 37.80
C ILE A 137 -15.66 -1.40 36.48
N ALA A 138 -15.29 -2.68 36.43
CA ALA A 138 -14.80 -3.33 35.20
C ALA A 138 -15.92 -3.48 34.16
N LEU A 139 -17.13 -3.81 34.63
CA LEU A 139 -18.34 -3.85 33.81
C LEU A 139 -18.72 -2.45 33.29
N LYS A 140 -18.73 -1.42 34.14
CA LYS A 140 -18.98 -0.02 33.74
C LYS A 140 -17.93 0.47 32.74
N PHE A 141 -16.64 0.13 32.94
CA PHE A 141 -15.58 0.49 32.00
C PHE A 141 -15.83 -0.14 30.63
N LYS A 142 -16.10 -1.45 30.57
CA LYS A 142 -16.40 -2.16 29.34
C LYS A 142 -17.60 -1.54 28.60
N ASP A 143 -18.70 -1.31 29.32
CA ASP A 143 -19.93 -0.77 28.75
C ASP A 143 -19.74 0.69 28.29
N ASN A 144 -18.96 1.49 29.03
CA ASN A 144 -18.57 2.85 28.63
C ASN A 144 -17.65 2.86 27.41
N LEU A 145 -16.67 1.96 27.35
CA LEU A 145 -15.79 1.82 26.18
C LEU A 145 -16.60 1.40 24.94
N LYS A 146 -17.57 0.50 25.09
CA LYS A 146 -18.52 0.16 24.02
C LYS A 146 -19.33 1.37 23.58
N LYS A 147 -19.88 2.15 24.52
CA LYS A 147 -20.58 3.41 24.20
C LYS A 147 -19.67 4.44 23.53
N TRP A 148 -18.39 4.52 23.87
CA TRP A 148 -17.46 5.43 23.21
C TRP A 148 -17.17 4.96 21.77
N ILE A 149 -16.86 3.69 21.59
CA ILE A 149 -16.45 3.15 20.28
C ILE A 149 -17.63 3.01 19.30
N ILE A 150 -18.80 2.57 19.79
CA ILE A 150 -19.99 2.28 18.99
C ILE A 150 -21.00 3.45 18.99
N GLY A 151 -20.93 4.35 19.97
CA GLY A 151 -21.92 5.39 20.18
C GLY A 151 -22.17 6.32 18.99
N ASN A 152 -23.37 6.90 18.99
CA ASN A 152 -23.83 7.83 17.96
C ASN A 152 -23.22 9.23 18.10
N GLU A 153 -22.57 9.53 19.22
CA GLU A 153 -21.93 10.83 19.44
C GLU A 153 -20.62 10.97 18.65
N PRO A 154 -20.50 11.93 17.71
CA PRO A 154 -19.32 12.09 16.86
C PRO A 154 -18.02 12.33 17.64
N GLU A 155 -18.09 13.01 18.79
CA GLU A 155 -16.94 13.35 19.62
C GLU A 155 -16.32 12.16 20.35
N LYS A 156 -17.10 11.11 20.58
CA LYS A 156 -16.71 9.92 21.35
C LYS A 156 -16.12 8.81 20.48
N ARG A 157 -16.12 8.97 19.15
CA ARG A 157 -15.65 7.97 18.18
C ARG A 157 -14.12 7.93 18.07
N ILE A 158 -13.59 6.76 17.68
CA ILE A 158 -12.17 6.60 17.35
C ILE A 158 -11.83 7.50 16.16
N LYS A 159 -10.82 8.35 16.35
CA LYS A 159 -10.26 9.21 15.31
C LYS A 159 -8.98 8.60 14.77
N PHE A 160 -8.68 8.91 13.52
CA PHE A 160 -7.48 8.44 12.84
C PHE A 160 -6.72 9.63 12.31
N SER A 161 -5.40 9.59 12.39
CA SER A 161 -4.52 10.57 11.77
C SER A 161 -3.34 9.85 11.11
N ARG A 162 -2.80 10.46 10.07
CA ARG A 162 -1.66 9.91 9.32
C ARG A 162 -0.67 11.01 9.03
N ALA A 163 0.57 10.78 9.45
CA ALA A 163 1.65 11.72 9.17
C ALA A 163 1.85 11.90 7.65
N ILE A 164 1.88 13.15 7.21
CA ILE A 164 2.11 13.52 5.82
C ILE A 164 3.60 13.41 5.51
N ARG A 165 3.91 12.70 4.42
CA ARG A 165 5.27 12.26 4.08
C ARG A 165 5.88 13.14 2.99
N THR A 166 6.52 14.25 3.38
CA THR A 166 7.05 15.30 2.46
C THR A 166 8.53 15.17 2.07
N ARG A 167 9.27 14.19 2.62
CA ARG A 167 10.73 14.03 2.36
C ARG A 167 11.04 13.89 0.85
N LYS A 168 11.84 14.82 0.32
CA LYS A 168 12.21 14.92 -1.11
C LYS A 168 13.30 13.93 -1.57
N ASN A 169 14.28 13.61 -0.71
CA ASN A 169 15.38 12.70 -1.07
C ASN A 169 15.03 11.24 -0.73
N ARG A 170 14.17 10.64 -1.57
CA ARG A 170 13.80 9.21 -1.54
C ARG A 170 14.37 8.51 -2.77
N LEU A 171 14.27 7.18 -2.82
CA LEU A 171 14.59 6.39 -4.01
C LEU A 171 13.83 6.97 -5.21
N LEU A 172 14.55 7.51 -6.19
CA LEU A 172 13.98 8.29 -7.29
C LEU A 172 13.40 7.44 -8.43
N ALA A 173 13.96 6.26 -8.63
CA ALA A 173 13.57 5.29 -9.64
C ALA A 173 14.08 3.91 -9.24
N ASN A 174 13.64 2.87 -9.94
CA ASN A 174 14.27 1.56 -9.83
C ASN A 174 15.72 1.63 -10.34
N GLU A 175 16.61 0.86 -9.72
CA GLU A 175 18.04 0.83 -10.06
C GLU A 175 18.32 0.15 -11.41
N THR A 176 17.39 -0.68 -11.89
CA THR A 176 17.54 -1.39 -13.16
C THR A 176 17.58 -0.42 -14.35
N ILE A 177 18.70 -0.41 -15.06
CA ILE A 177 18.85 0.32 -16.32
C ILE A 177 18.36 -0.57 -17.47
N TYR A 178 17.36 -0.09 -18.19
CA TYR A 178 16.82 -0.73 -19.38
C TYR A 178 17.40 -0.11 -20.65
N SER A 179 17.43 -0.90 -21.72
CA SER A 179 17.70 -0.36 -23.06
C SER A 179 16.36 -0.08 -23.75
N ILE A 180 16.25 1.02 -24.46
CA ILE A 180 15.13 1.33 -25.36
C ILE A 180 15.61 1.31 -26.81
N LYS A 181 14.75 0.86 -27.71
CA LYS A 181 14.89 1.03 -29.16
C LYS A 181 13.78 1.98 -29.62
N TRP A 182 14.15 3.17 -30.08
CA TRP A 182 13.20 4.17 -30.55
C TRP A 182 12.52 3.69 -31.84
N THR A 183 11.21 3.96 -31.96
CA THR A 183 10.42 3.62 -33.16
C THR A 183 10.34 4.80 -34.12
N ASN A 184 10.63 6.02 -33.68
CA ASN A 184 10.60 7.24 -34.48
C ASN A 184 11.89 8.08 -34.33
N SER A 185 12.15 8.93 -35.34
CA SER A 185 13.30 9.85 -35.37
C SER A 185 13.24 10.91 -34.27
N GLU A 186 12.02 11.32 -33.89
CA GLU A 186 11.77 12.27 -32.80
C GLU A 186 12.02 11.69 -31.39
N LYS A 187 12.27 10.37 -31.29
CA LYS A 187 12.53 9.66 -30.03
C LYS A 187 11.44 9.89 -28.97
N LYS A 188 10.18 9.92 -29.41
CA LYS A 188 9.01 10.07 -28.54
C LYS A 188 8.47 8.73 -28.04
N GLU A 189 8.54 7.69 -28.87
CA GLU A 189 8.09 6.34 -28.53
C GLU A 189 9.19 5.32 -28.84
N GLY A 190 9.34 4.33 -27.96
CA GLY A 190 10.26 3.22 -28.19
C GLY A 190 9.84 1.93 -27.50
N LYS A 191 10.45 0.82 -27.91
CA LYS A 191 10.25 -0.49 -27.27
C LYS A 191 11.32 -0.73 -26.22
N LYS A 192 10.90 -1.09 -25.00
CA LYS A 192 11.79 -1.57 -23.94
C LYS A 192 12.46 -2.85 -24.39
N ILE A 193 13.74 -3.00 -24.12
CA ILE A 193 14.48 -4.24 -24.34
C ILE A 193 14.78 -4.88 -22.99
N GLU A 194 14.19 -6.05 -22.77
CA GLU A 194 14.36 -6.86 -21.58
C GLU A 194 15.39 -7.97 -21.81
N LYS A 195 16.04 -8.41 -20.74
CA LYS A 195 16.96 -9.55 -20.75
C LYS A 195 16.35 -10.69 -19.93
N LEU A 196 16.20 -11.85 -20.55
CA LEU A 196 15.76 -13.07 -19.88
C LEU A 196 16.89 -14.08 -19.87
N SER A 197 17.23 -14.60 -18.70
CA SER A 197 18.16 -15.72 -18.57
C SER A 197 17.57 -16.96 -19.22
N ILE A 198 18.35 -17.65 -20.04
CA ILE A 198 17.93 -18.93 -20.65
C ILE A 198 17.82 -20.05 -19.60
N PHE A 199 18.39 -19.86 -18.41
CA PHE A 199 18.34 -20.85 -17.33
C PHE A 199 17.08 -20.72 -16.45
N ASP A 200 16.25 -19.69 -16.68
CA ASP A 200 14.96 -19.52 -16.01
C ASP A 200 13.89 -20.38 -16.71
N LYS A 201 13.65 -21.58 -16.18
CA LYS A 201 12.71 -22.58 -16.76
C LYS A 201 11.32 -22.00 -16.98
N GLU A 202 10.74 -21.33 -15.97
CA GLU A 202 9.37 -20.80 -16.04
C GLU A 202 9.23 -19.73 -17.14
N LYS A 203 10.24 -18.87 -17.31
CA LYS A 203 10.21 -17.86 -18.38
C LYS A 203 10.47 -18.45 -19.76
N MET A 204 11.38 -19.41 -19.86
CA MET A 204 11.69 -20.06 -21.15
C MET A 204 10.55 -20.96 -21.63
N GLU A 205 9.81 -21.59 -20.72
CA GLU A 205 8.62 -22.37 -21.06
C GLU A 205 7.55 -21.50 -21.74
N LYS A 206 7.35 -20.26 -21.29
CA LYS A 206 6.46 -19.30 -21.95
C LYS A 206 6.92 -18.90 -23.36
N ILE A 207 8.17 -19.15 -23.71
CA ILE A 207 8.73 -18.83 -25.02
C ILE A 207 8.71 -20.06 -25.93
N PHE A 208 9.21 -21.19 -25.45
CA PHE A 208 9.44 -22.37 -26.29
C PHE A 208 8.32 -23.42 -26.21
N SER A 209 7.29 -23.23 -25.37
CA SER A 209 6.10 -24.07 -25.42
C SER A 209 5.39 -23.92 -26.77
N ASN A 210 5.03 -25.07 -27.37
CA ASN A 210 4.42 -25.22 -28.70
C ASN A 210 3.02 -24.60 -28.87
N SER A 211 2.61 -23.66 -28.02
CA SER A 211 1.35 -22.95 -28.24
C SER A 211 1.53 -21.97 -29.40
N SER A 212 0.79 -22.20 -30.48
CA SER A 212 0.65 -21.32 -31.65
C SER A 212 0.10 -19.91 -31.33
N LYS A 213 -0.08 -19.59 -30.04
CA LYS A 213 -0.62 -18.33 -29.52
C LYS A 213 0.44 -17.46 -28.80
N ASN A 214 1.70 -17.87 -28.72
CA ASN A 214 2.72 -17.12 -27.99
C ASN A 214 3.24 -15.89 -28.76
N LYS A 215 2.55 -14.76 -28.62
CA LYS A 215 2.95 -13.42 -29.10
C LYS A 215 4.36 -12.99 -28.65
N ASN A 216 4.92 -13.63 -27.63
CA ASN A 216 6.23 -13.30 -27.08
C ASN A 216 7.41 -13.80 -27.92
N VAL A 217 7.23 -14.86 -28.72
CA VAL A 217 8.33 -15.44 -29.51
C VAL A 217 8.77 -14.49 -30.62
N ASP A 218 7.84 -13.78 -31.23
CA ASP A 218 8.13 -12.81 -32.29
C ASP A 218 8.84 -11.57 -31.77
N ASN A 219 8.79 -11.32 -30.45
CA ASN A 219 9.49 -10.20 -29.83
C ASN A 219 10.96 -10.53 -29.50
N ILE A 220 11.41 -11.77 -29.72
CA ILE A 220 12.79 -12.18 -29.43
C ILE A 220 13.72 -11.63 -30.51
N LEU A 221 14.66 -10.77 -30.10
CA LEU A 221 15.60 -10.15 -31.04
C LEU A 221 16.50 -11.19 -31.72
N LEU A 222 16.82 -12.29 -31.04
CA LEU A 222 17.61 -13.37 -31.63
C LEU A 222 16.87 -14.04 -32.79
N LYS A 223 15.56 -14.29 -32.69
CA LYS A 223 14.75 -14.85 -33.78
C LYS A 223 14.78 -13.95 -35.03
N LYS A 224 14.70 -12.63 -34.83
CA LYS A 224 14.73 -11.64 -35.92
C LYS A 224 16.10 -11.53 -36.58
N ASN A 225 17.18 -11.49 -35.78
CA ASN A 225 18.52 -11.17 -36.27
C ASN A 225 19.37 -12.41 -36.62
N ASN A 226 19.09 -13.56 -35.98
CA ASN A 226 19.79 -14.82 -36.20
C ASN A 226 18.85 -16.02 -35.96
N PRO A 227 17.96 -16.32 -36.93
CA PRO A 227 16.98 -17.39 -36.80
C PRO A 227 17.62 -18.78 -36.69
N VAL A 228 18.83 -18.97 -37.24
CA VAL A 228 19.55 -20.25 -37.18
C VAL A 228 19.88 -20.64 -35.74
N ILE A 229 20.50 -19.72 -34.97
CA ILE A 229 20.80 -19.98 -33.55
C ILE A 229 19.52 -20.12 -32.74
N PHE A 230 18.48 -19.35 -33.06
CA PHE A 230 17.19 -19.46 -32.38
C PHE A 230 16.56 -20.87 -32.56
N ASN A 231 16.62 -21.43 -33.77
CA ASN A 231 16.11 -22.78 -34.02
C ASN A 231 16.92 -23.85 -33.25
N LYS A 232 18.25 -23.71 -33.16
CA LYS A 232 19.07 -24.60 -32.31
C LYS A 232 18.66 -24.56 -30.83
N LEU A 233 18.33 -23.38 -30.30
CA LEU A 233 17.81 -23.27 -28.93
C LEU A 233 16.46 -23.97 -28.77
N LYS A 234 15.58 -23.86 -29.77
CA LYS A 234 14.29 -24.54 -29.78
C LYS A 234 14.46 -26.06 -29.83
N GLU A 235 15.42 -26.56 -30.62
CA GLU A 235 15.78 -27.97 -30.66
C GLU A 235 16.29 -28.46 -29.30
N ILE A 236 17.22 -27.73 -28.67
CA ILE A 236 17.70 -28.04 -27.32
C ILE A 236 16.53 -28.11 -26.33
N TRP A 237 15.62 -27.13 -26.38
CA TRP A 237 14.45 -27.11 -25.51
C TRP A 237 13.55 -28.34 -25.67
N ASN A 238 13.34 -28.77 -26.92
CA ASN A 238 12.48 -29.92 -27.24
C ASN A 238 13.14 -31.26 -26.90
N ASN A 239 14.44 -31.40 -27.14
CA ASN A 239 15.18 -32.65 -27.00
C ASN A 239 15.55 -32.96 -25.54
N TYR A 240 15.67 -31.94 -24.69
CA TYR A 240 16.09 -32.09 -23.28
C TYR A 240 14.96 -31.76 -22.30
N LYS A 241 13.70 -31.97 -22.72
CA LYS A 241 12.51 -31.62 -21.94
C LYS A 241 12.52 -32.32 -20.56
N CYS A 242 12.29 -31.54 -19.51
CA CYS A 242 12.29 -32.03 -18.13
C CYS A 242 10.91 -32.54 -17.71
N SER A 243 10.83 -33.26 -16.58
CA SER A 243 9.54 -33.63 -16.01
C SER A 243 8.73 -32.38 -15.67
N GLU A 244 7.41 -32.52 -15.54
CA GLU A 244 6.49 -31.41 -15.24
C GLU A 244 6.73 -30.78 -13.85
N LYS A 245 7.67 -31.30 -13.06
CA LYS A 245 8.01 -30.75 -11.75
C LYS A 245 8.74 -29.40 -11.88
N LYS A 246 8.35 -28.44 -11.04
CA LYS A 246 8.96 -27.11 -10.97
C LYS A 246 10.43 -27.11 -10.54
N SER A 247 10.85 -28.12 -9.78
CA SER A 247 12.22 -28.26 -9.26
C SER A 247 13.24 -28.69 -10.30
N ASP A 248 12.80 -29.16 -11.48
CA ASP A 248 13.75 -29.69 -12.46
C ASP A 248 14.57 -28.55 -13.11
N PRO A 249 15.87 -28.80 -13.40
CA PRO A 249 16.72 -27.83 -14.06
C PRO A 249 16.19 -27.46 -15.45
N SER A 250 16.57 -26.29 -15.97
CA SER A 250 16.19 -25.87 -17.33
C SER A 250 16.72 -26.87 -18.39
N PRO A 251 16.00 -27.14 -19.49
CA PRO A 251 16.50 -27.96 -20.62
C PRO A 251 17.88 -27.53 -21.14
N PHE A 252 18.18 -26.23 -21.12
CA PHE A 252 19.49 -25.71 -21.49
C PHE A 252 20.60 -26.12 -20.53
N PHE A 253 20.29 -26.29 -19.24
CA PHE A 253 21.22 -26.79 -18.24
C PHE A 253 21.57 -28.26 -18.52
N LYS A 254 20.55 -29.09 -18.75
CA LYS A 254 20.75 -30.50 -19.10
C LYS A 254 21.60 -30.66 -20.35
N PHE A 255 21.31 -29.90 -21.40
CA PHE A 255 22.12 -29.93 -22.62
C PHE A 255 23.60 -29.66 -22.35
N MET A 256 23.92 -28.66 -21.50
CA MET A 256 25.32 -28.38 -21.15
C MET A 256 25.98 -29.54 -20.41
N GLU A 257 25.27 -30.19 -19.49
CA GLU A 257 25.77 -31.40 -18.79
C GLU A 257 26.07 -32.53 -19.78
N PHE A 258 25.19 -32.76 -20.76
CA PHE A 258 25.39 -33.78 -21.80
C PHE A 258 26.53 -33.42 -22.76
N SER A 259 26.75 -32.14 -23.03
CA SER A 259 27.85 -31.67 -23.89
C SER A 259 29.21 -31.60 -23.20
N ASN A 260 29.32 -32.05 -21.94
CA ASN A 260 30.53 -31.96 -21.10
C ASN A 260 31.05 -30.52 -20.91
N GLU A 261 30.19 -29.50 -20.98
CA GLU A 261 30.57 -28.09 -20.78
C GLU A 261 30.52 -27.64 -19.31
N VAL A 262 30.18 -28.54 -18.38
CA VAL A 262 29.97 -28.26 -16.96
C VAL A 262 30.87 -29.16 -16.10
N GLU A 263 31.67 -28.57 -15.22
CA GLU A 263 32.47 -29.30 -14.23
C GLU A 263 31.57 -29.93 -13.14
N LYS A 264 31.84 -31.19 -12.78
CA LYS A 264 31.12 -31.93 -11.73
C LYS A 264 32.10 -32.35 -10.64
N ASP A 265 31.65 -32.39 -9.39
CA ASP A 265 32.44 -32.92 -8.27
C ASP A 265 32.50 -34.45 -8.29
N SER A 266 33.25 -35.00 -7.34
CA SER A 266 33.41 -36.44 -7.12
C SER A 266 32.11 -37.18 -6.75
N LYS A 267 31.02 -36.47 -6.43
CA LYS A 267 29.68 -37.02 -6.19
C LYS A 267 28.76 -36.90 -7.41
N GLY A 268 29.23 -36.28 -8.49
CA GLY A 268 28.46 -36.02 -9.70
C GLY A 268 27.61 -34.74 -9.63
N ASP A 269 27.73 -33.96 -8.55
CA ASP A 269 27.05 -32.68 -8.39
C ASP A 269 27.80 -31.59 -9.17
N VAL A 270 27.07 -30.66 -9.77
CA VAL A 270 27.67 -29.59 -10.59
C VAL A 270 28.49 -28.63 -9.73
N LEU A 271 29.81 -28.58 -9.96
CA LEU A 271 30.74 -27.64 -9.35
C LEU A 271 30.65 -26.29 -10.05
N SER A 272 29.65 -25.48 -9.69
CA SER A 272 29.73 -24.02 -9.56
C SER A 272 28.42 -23.33 -9.91
N SER A 273 28.16 -22.28 -9.14
CA SER A 273 27.23 -21.17 -9.39
C SER A 273 27.55 -20.34 -10.65
N ASP A 274 28.47 -20.79 -11.51
CA ASP A 274 29.14 -19.99 -12.55
C ASP A 274 28.93 -20.58 -13.95
N ILE A 275 27.72 -21.06 -14.23
CA ILE A 275 27.29 -21.40 -15.59
C ILE A 275 27.19 -20.13 -16.42
N LYS A 276 28.21 -19.89 -17.25
CA LYS A 276 28.39 -18.60 -17.90
C LYS A 276 27.61 -18.49 -19.21
N HIS A 277 27.70 -19.43 -20.15
CA HIS A 277 27.08 -19.29 -21.49
C HIS A 277 26.96 -20.62 -22.26
N LEU A 278 25.89 -20.82 -23.03
CA LEU A 278 25.86 -21.78 -24.14
C LEU A 278 26.80 -21.31 -25.26
N LYS A 279 27.62 -22.21 -25.79
CA LYS A 279 28.51 -21.94 -26.93
C LYS A 279 27.94 -22.56 -28.20
N PHE A 280 27.84 -21.76 -29.26
CA PHE A 280 27.54 -22.24 -30.61
C PHE A 280 28.74 -21.99 -31.51
N ASN A 281 29.12 -23.00 -32.29
CA ASN A 281 30.10 -22.90 -33.36
C ASN A 281 29.39 -23.23 -34.68
N ASP A 282 29.40 -22.32 -35.65
CA ASP A 282 28.88 -22.57 -37.00
C ASP A 282 29.96 -22.62 -38.09
N GLY A 283 31.23 -22.64 -37.69
CA GLY A 283 32.37 -22.61 -38.61
C GLY A 283 32.85 -21.20 -39.00
N LYS A 284 32.05 -20.14 -38.79
CA LYS A 284 32.46 -18.74 -39.04
C LYS A 284 32.46 -17.86 -37.79
N LEU A 285 31.60 -18.13 -36.81
CA LEU A 285 31.50 -17.34 -35.57
C LEU A 285 31.35 -18.22 -34.31
N LYS A 286 32.13 -17.90 -33.27
CA LYS A 286 31.92 -18.40 -31.91
C LYS A 286 30.90 -17.52 -31.20
N PHE A 287 29.71 -18.04 -30.92
CA PHE A 287 28.63 -17.31 -30.26
C PHE A 287 28.44 -17.81 -28.82
N LYS A 288 28.38 -16.89 -27.85
CA LYS A 288 28.14 -17.19 -26.41
C LYS A 288 26.79 -16.61 -25.99
N LEU A 289 25.89 -17.43 -25.45
CA LEU A 289 24.55 -17.03 -25.03
C LEU A 289 24.24 -17.38 -23.57
N ALA A 290 23.92 -16.36 -22.77
CA ALA A 290 23.35 -16.53 -21.42
C ALA A 290 21.94 -15.95 -21.29
N ASN A 291 21.61 -14.97 -22.14
CA ASN A 291 20.39 -14.20 -22.03
C ASN A 291 19.79 -13.95 -23.40
N LEU A 292 18.48 -14.12 -23.51
CA LEU A 292 17.69 -13.65 -24.64
C LEU A 292 17.31 -12.19 -24.42
N ARG A 293 17.42 -11.38 -25.48
CA ARG A 293 16.89 -10.02 -25.49
C ARG A 293 15.52 -10.00 -26.17
N ILE A 294 14.55 -9.37 -25.53
CA ILE A 294 13.15 -9.36 -25.97
C ILE A 294 12.63 -7.93 -26.01
N GLU A 295 11.88 -7.60 -27.07
CA GLU A 295 11.10 -6.36 -27.14
C GLU A 295 9.89 -6.47 -26.21
N GLY A 296 9.92 -5.71 -25.11
CA GLY A 296 8.84 -5.59 -24.13
C GLY A 296 7.88 -4.44 -24.47
N ASP A 297 7.33 -3.84 -23.42
CA ASP A 297 6.30 -2.80 -23.53
C ASP A 297 6.79 -1.56 -24.31
N SER A 298 5.85 -0.90 -25.00
CA SER A 298 6.07 0.46 -25.50
C SER A 298 6.31 1.42 -24.33
N LYS A 299 7.25 2.34 -24.51
CA LYS A 299 7.59 3.40 -23.57
C LYS A 299 7.54 4.73 -24.30
N GLU A 300 6.85 5.67 -23.68
CA GLU A 300 6.90 7.07 -24.08
C GLU A 300 8.08 7.75 -23.38
N SER A 301 8.78 8.61 -24.10
CA SER A 301 9.92 9.39 -23.58
C SER A 301 9.55 10.23 -22.36
N GLU A 302 8.28 10.61 -22.23
CA GLU A 302 7.74 11.34 -21.07
C GLU A 302 7.70 10.49 -19.79
N ASN A 303 7.69 9.16 -19.89
CA ASN A 303 7.44 8.30 -18.74
C ASN A 303 8.70 7.64 -18.19
N ILE A 304 9.85 8.01 -18.74
CA ILE A 304 11.16 7.42 -18.43
C ILE A 304 12.21 8.52 -18.25
N LEU A 305 13.31 8.16 -17.60
CA LEU A 305 14.49 9.02 -17.52
C LEU A 305 15.60 8.47 -18.42
N VAL A 306 15.81 9.11 -19.57
CA VAL A 306 16.88 8.74 -20.52
C VAL A 306 18.23 9.25 -20.00
N LEU A 307 19.21 8.35 -19.90
CA LEU A 307 20.54 8.65 -19.38
C LEU A 307 21.34 9.49 -20.40
N LYS A 308 21.92 10.62 -19.96
CA LYS A 308 22.64 11.58 -20.82
C LYS A 308 23.79 10.95 -21.62
N ASN A 309 24.55 10.04 -21.01
CA ASN A 309 25.71 9.38 -21.65
C ASN A 309 25.32 8.45 -22.80
N HIS A 310 24.03 8.17 -23.00
CA HIS A 310 23.50 7.36 -24.09
C HIS A 310 22.78 8.19 -25.17
N LYS A 311 22.85 9.52 -25.10
CA LYS A 311 22.39 10.42 -26.16
C LYS A 311 23.46 10.61 -27.24
N LYS A 312 23.95 9.53 -27.87
CA LYS A 312 24.73 9.69 -29.11
C LYS A 312 23.78 10.17 -30.21
N GLU A 313 24.13 11.27 -30.88
CA GLU A 313 23.41 11.74 -32.07
C GLU A 313 23.32 10.59 -33.10
N GLY A 314 22.17 10.47 -33.76
CA GLY A 314 21.88 9.35 -34.67
C GLY A 314 21.57 7.99 -34.01
N SER A 315 21.86 7.77 -32.72
CA SER A 315 21.56 6.48 -32.08
C SER A 315 20.05 6.26 -31.88
N GLN A 316 19.55 5.16 -32.45
CA GLN A 316 18.19 4.63 -32.21
C GLN A 316 18.07 3.87 -30.88
N LYS A 317 19.15 3.78 -30.09
CA LYS A 317 19.19 3.07 -28.80
C LYS A 317 19.66 3.98 -27.68
N ALA A 318 19.05 3.84 -26.51
CA ALA A 318 19.48 4.54 -25.30
C ALA A 318 19.27 3.69 -24.03
N GLY A 319 19.99 4.03 -22.96
CA GLY A 319 19.72 3.54 -21.61
C GLY A 319 18.71 4.43 -20.90
N PHE A 320 17.79 3.85 -20.14
CA PHE A 320 16.80 4.59 -19.36
C PHE A 320 16.47 3.92 -18.02
N LEU A 321 15.98 4.73 -17.08
CA LEU A 321 15.36 4.27 -15.84
C LEU A 321 13.82 4.33 -15.97
N GLU A 322 13.14 3.32 -15.44
CA GLU A 322 11.68 3.27 -15.36
C GLU A 322 11.19 3.31 -13.90
N SER A 323 9.87 3.33 -13.73
CA SER A 323 9.23 3.39 -12.40
C SER A 323 9.74 4.57 -11.58
N LEU A 324 9.67 5.76 -12.18
CA LEU A 324 10.06 7.00 -11.50
C LEU A 324 9.12 7.21 -10.31
N ASN A 325 9.66 7.09 -9.10
CA ASN A 325 8.88 7.18 -7.88
C ASN A 325 8.39 8.63 -7.71
N PRO A 326 7.07 8.85 -7.59
CA PRO A 326 6.54 10.18 -7.34
C PRO A 326 6.86 10.62 -5.92
N LEU A 327 7.36 11.85 -5.79
CA LEU A 327 7.55 12.55 -4.53
C LEU A 327 6.23 13.12 -4.03
N GLU A 328 5.47 13.69 -4.97
CA GLU A 328 4.12 14.22 -4.78
C GLU A 328 3.38 14.11 -6.12
N ALA A 329 2.05 14.25 -6.09
CA ALA A 329 1.27 14.59 -7.27
C ALA A 329 0.73 16.01 -7.11
N ARG A 330 0.58 16.74 -8.21
CA ARG A 330 -0.02 18.08 -8.21
C ARG A 330 -1.25 18.07 -9.08
N ILE A 331 -2.36 18.55 -8.53
CA ILE A 331 -3.62 18.70 -9.25
C ILE A 331 -3.71 20.15 -9.72
N TYR A 332 -4.08 20.34 -10.98
CA TYR A 332 -4.27 21.63 -11.64
C TYR A 332 -5.63 21.66 -12.32
N TRP A 333 -6.16 22.86 -12.51
CA TRP A 333 -7.26 23.08 -13.45
C TRP A 333 -6.72 23.27 -14.87
N ASN A 334 -7.12 22.42 -15.80
CA ASN A 334 -6.84 22.60 -17.21
C ASN A 334 -7.94 23.48 -17.84
N GLU A 335 -7.57 24.70 -18.19
CA GLU A 335 -8.48 25.73 -18.68
C GLU A 335 -9.03 25.41 -20.07
N ASN A 336 -8.21 24.75 -20.90
CA ASN A 336 -8.55 24.36 -22.26
C ASN A 336 -9.52 23.17 -22.27
N ALA A 337 -9.27 22.18 -21.41
CA ALA A 337 -10.11 20.98 -21.31
C ALA A 337 -11.24 21.10 -20.29
N LYS A 338 -11.33 22.23 -19.56
CA LYS A 338 -12.30 22.51 -18.48
C LYS A 338 -12.45 21.34 -17.50
N ARG A 339 -11.32 20.82 -17.03
CA ARG A 339 -11.27 19.68 -16.09
C ARG A 339 -10.01 19.69 -15.25
N PHE A 340 -10.04 18.99 -14.12
CA PHE A 340 -8.84 18.77 -13.32
C PHE A 340 -7.89 17.76 -13.98
N GLU A 341 -6.59 18.04 -13.91
CA GLU A 341 -5.50 17.18 -14.36
C GLU A 341 -4.49 16.97 -13.23
N ALA A 342 -3.92 15.78 -13.14
CA ALA A 342 -2.88 15.45 -12.15
C ALA A 342 -1.53 15.27 -12.84
N LEU A 343 -0.49 15.86 -12.26
CA LEU A 343 0.89 15.74 -12.69
C LEU A 343 1.71 15.04 -11.59
N PRO A 344 2.26 13.84 -11.83
CA PRO A 344 3.21 13.23 -10.89
C PRO A 344 4.54 14.00 -10.91
N ILE A 345 4.97 14.46 -9.74
CA ILE A 345 6.27 15.10 -9.54
C ILE A 345 7.28 14.03 -9.13
N ASN A 346 8.23 13.74 -9.99
CA ASN A 346 9.24 12.70 -9.81
C ASN A 346 10.63 13.22 -10.21
N ALA A 347 11.60 12.32 -10.35
CA ALA A 347 12.99 12.62 -10.73
C ALA A 347 13.14 13.52 -11.98
N ARG A 348 12.17 13.52 -12.92
CA ARG A 348 12.20 14.39 -14.10
C ARG A 348 12.13 15.86 -13.74
N PHE A 349 11.48 16.22 -12.65
CA PHE A 349 11.26 17.59 -12.22
C PHE A 349 12.20 18.03 -11.10
N LEU A 350 13.33 17.34 -10.92
CA LEU A 350 14.32 17.70 -9.91
C LEU A 350 15.51 18.46 -10.52
N LYS A 351 15.99 19.45 -9.78
CA LYS A 351 17.30 20.10 -9.96
C LYS A 351 18.23 19.68 -8.83
N SER A 352 19.49 19.43 -9.17
CA SER A 352 20.54 19.08 -8.22
C SER A 352 21.48 20.27 -8.04
N PHE A 353 21.73 20.62 -6.80
CA PHE A 353 22.73 21.61 -6.43
C PHE A 353 24.03 20.89 -6.09
N LYS A 354 24.99 20.96 -7.01
CA LYS A 354 26.25 20.21 -6.94
C LYS A 354 26.99 20.42 -5.61
N ASP A 355 26.98 21.64 -5.10
CA ASP A 355 27.79 22.04 -3.95
C ASP A 355 27.17 21.63 -2.60
N SER A 356 25.86 21.35 -2.57
CA SER A 356 25.14 21.01 -1.32
C SER A 356 24.60 19.58 -1.31
N HIS A 357 24.80 18.81 -2.38
CA HIS A 357 24.17 17.50 -2.60
C HIS A 357 22.65 17.49 -2.35
N TYR A 358 22.01 18.67 -2.47
CA TYR A 358 20.59 18.87 -2.22
C TYR A 358 19.79 18.71 -3.52
N LEU A 359 18.65 18.04 -3.41
CA LEU A 359 17.69 17.89 -4.49
C LEU A 359 16.44 18.73 -4.21
N GLU A 360 16.07 19.55 -5.18
CA GLU A 360 14.87 20.37 -5.10
C GLU A 360 13.98 20.15 -6.33
N ILE A 361 12.69 20.39 -6.17
CA ILE A 361 11.75 20.47 -7.28
C ILE A 361 12.07 21.73 -8.09
N ASP A 362 12.18 21.56 -9.40
CA ASP A 362 12.39 22.62 -10.39
C ASP A 362 11.03 23.14 -10.86
N GLU A 363 10.53 24.16 -10.16
CA GLU A 363 9.23 24.78 -10.45
C GLU A 363 9.14 25.37 -11.86
N ASN A 364 10.22 25.98 -12.35
CA ASN A 364 10.29 26.53 -13.70
C ASN A 364 10.13 25.43 -14.75
N LYS A 365 10.72 24.26 -14.50
CA LYS A 365 10.57 23.10 -15.38
C LYS A 365 9.15 22.55 -15.37
N ILE A 366 8.50 22.50 -14.21
CA ILE A 366 7.09 22.09 -14.10
C ILE A 366 6.20 23.06 -14.88
N TYR A 367 6.38 24.36 -14.68
CA TYR A 367 5.58 25.39 -15.36
C TYR A 367 5.73 25.32 -16.89
N LYS A 368 6.96 25.25 -17.40
CA LYS A 368 7.23 25.08 -18.83
C LYS A 368 6.56 23.81 -19.38
N PHE A 369 6.65 22.70 -18.64
CA PHE A 369 5.99 21.45 -19.05
C PHE A 369 4.46 21.61 -19.15
N ILE A 370 3.84 22.26 -18.17
CA ILE A 370 2.38 22.47 -18.12
C ILE A 370 1.91 23.40 -19.25
N ARG A 371 2.62 24.50 -19.49
CA ARG A 371 2.24 25.53 -20.46
C ARG A 371 2.60 25.13 -21.90
N ASP A 372 3.85 24.72 -22.13
CA ASP A 372 4.39 24.58 -23.48
C ASP A 372 4.12 23.18 -24.05
N GLU A 373 4.34 22.13 -23.23
CA GLU A 373 4.17 20.74 -23.68
C GLU A 373 2.71 20.28 -23.53
N LYS A 374 2.12 20.51 -22.35
CA LYS A 374 0.75 20.05 -22.04
C LYS A 374 -0.34 21.04 -22.41
N LYS A 375 -0.02 22.32 -22.56
CA LYS A 375 -0.96 23.40 -22.91
C LYS A 375 -2.20 23.38 -22.01
N TRP A 376 -2.02 23.27 -20.70
CA TRP A 376 -3.14 23.26 -19.75
C TRP A 376 -3.63 24.66 -19.37
N THR A 377 -2.79 25.67 -19.52
CA THR A 377 -3.10 27.05 -19.15
C THR A 377 -2.30 28.04 -20.01
N THR A 378 -2.82 29.26 -20.13
CA THR A 378 -2.11 30.42 -20.68
C THR A 378 -1.62 31.37 -19.58
N LYS A 379 -1.94 31.10 -18.31
CA LYS A 379 -1.59 31.93 -17.17
C LYS A 379 -0.09 31.99 -16.92
N SER A 380 0.33 33.06 -16.25
CA SER A 380 1.68 33.19 -15.73
C SER A 380 1.95 32.17 -14.61
N TYR A 381 3.22 32.00 -14.23
CA TYR A 381 3.59 31.09 -13.15
C TYR A 381 2.97 31.50 -11.80
N ASP A 382 2.93 32.80 -11.50
CA ASP A 382 2.44 33.33 -10.22
C ASP A 382 0.91 33.17 -10.04
N GLU A 383 0.19 33.04 -11.15
CA GLU A 383 -1.26 32.82 -11.17
C GLU A 383 -1.63 31.31 -11.14
N LEU A 384 -0.64 30.42 -11.25
CA LEU A 384 -0.87 28.99 -11.36
C LEU A 384 -1.10 28.36 -9.97
N LYS A 385 -2.37 28.25 -9.60
CA LYS A 385 -2.79 27.53 -8.39
C LYS A 385 -2.69 26.02 -8.59
N CYS A 386 -2.22 25.30 -7.57
CA CYS A 386 -2.19 23.83 -7.57
C CYS A 386 -2.50 23.26 -6.19
N TYR A 387 -3.13 22.08 -6.17
CA TYR A 387 -3.28 21.30 -4.95
C TYR A 387 -2.23 20.21 -4.88
N ARG A 388 -1.42 20.21 -3.81
CA ARG A 388 -0.31 19.29 -3.62
C ARG A 388 -0.78 18.04 -2.86
N VAL A 389 -0.61 16.89 -3.49
CA VAL A 389 -0.98 15.59 -2.97
C VAL A 389 0.28 14.85 -2.54
N PHE A 390 0.48 14.76 -1.22
CA PHE A 390 1.54 13.96 -0.62
C PHE A 390 1.02 12.59 -0.18
N ASN A 391 1.94 11.66 0.06
CA ASN A 391 1.59 10.43 0.77
C ASN A 391 1.10 10.79 2.19
N GLY A 392 -0.11 10.38 2.53
CA GLY A 392 -0.76 10.70 3.80
C GLY A 392 -1.70 11.92 3.74
N SER A 393 -1.69 12.73 2.66
CA SER A 393 -2.70 13.77 2.47
C SER A 393 -4.10 13.16 2.43
N THR A 394 -5.08 13.83 3.04
CA THR A 394 -6.41 13.26 3.30
C THR A 394 -7.51 13.86 2.43
N ILE A 395 -8.53 13.04 2.18
CA ILE A 395 -9.80 13.43 1.56
C ILE A 395 -10.94 12.78 2.33
N ILE A 396 -12.10 13.42 2.30
CA ILE A 396 -13.28 12.99 3.05
C ILE A 396 -14.50 12.89 2.14
N LYS A 397 -15.22 11.78 2.25
CA LYS A 397 -16.56 11.63 1.68
C LYS A 397 -17.57 11.90 2.79
N LYS A 398 -18.33 12.99 2.65
CA LYS A 398 -19.50 13.23 3.50
C LYS A 398 -20.59 12.24 3.12
N LYS A 399 -21.26 11.67 4.12
CA LYS A 399 -22.50 10.94 3.91
C LYS A 399 -23.66 11.89 4.21
N GLU A 400 -24.68 11.87 3.35
CA GLU A 400 -25.76 12.88 3.32
C GLU A 400 -26.76 12.72 4.47
N GLU A 401 -26.82 11.54 5.09
CA GLU A 401 -27.71 11.27 6.21
C GLU A 401 -27.08 11.61 7.57
N LYS A 402 -27.86 12.27 8.45
CA LYS A 402 -27.42 12.77 9.78
C LYS A 402 -26.80 11.71 10.71
N ASN A 403 -26.96 10.42 10.42
CA ASN A 403 -26.48 9.32 11.26
C ASN A 403 -25.33 8.52 10.64
N GLU A 404 -24.92 8.85 9.42
CA GLU A 404 -23.90 8.10 8.71
C GLU A 404 -22.48 8.66 8.93
N LYS A 405 -21.48 7.78 8.95
CA LYS A 405 -20.07 8.16 9.21
C LYS A 405 -19.44 8.77 7.97
N ASN A 406 -18.79 9.92 8.13
CA ASN A 406 -17.83 10.40 7.13
C ASN A 406 -16.76 9.33 6.89
N ILE A 407 -16.44 9.08 5.63
CA ILE A 407 -15.40 8.12 5.26
C ILE A 407 -14.16 8.92 4.85
N ILE A 408 -13.04 8.67 5.55
CA ILE A 408 -11.78 9.36 5.31
C ILE A 408 -10.83 8.43 4.56
N TYR A 409 -10.26 8.93 3.47
CA TYR A 409 -9.19 8.29 2.73
C TYR A 409 -7.93 9.14 2.80
N TYR A 410 -6.79 8.51 2.54
CA TYR A 410 -5.53 9.20 2.31
C TYR A 410 -4.89 8.77 1.00
N PHE A 411 -4.13 9.67 0.40
CA PHE A 411 -3.38 9.42 -0.81
C PHE A 411 -2.09 8.66 -0.53
N ILE A 412 -1.73 7.74 -1.43
CA ILE A 412 -0.42 7.05 -1.40
C ILE A 412 0.66 7.89 -2.10
N GLY A 413 0.26 8.89 -2.90
CA GLY A 413 1.15 9.79 -3.62
C GLY A 413 1.49 9.35 -5.05
N SER A 414 0.93 8.24 -5.53
CA SER A 414 1.08 7.79 -6.92
C SER A 414 -0.05 8.30 -7.81
N CYS A 415 0.32 8.93 -8.93
CA CYS A 415 -0.57 9.18 -10.06
C CYS A 415 -0.12 8.28 -11.21
N THR A 416 -1.05 7.49 -11.74
CA THR A 416 -0.83 6.74 -12.98
C THR A 416 -1.09 7.63 -14.19
N LEU A 417 -0.56 7.24 -15.34
CA LEU A 417 -0.66 7.98 -16.60
C LEU A 417 -2.11 8.13 -17.09
N ASP A 418 -3.00 7.23 -16.68
CA ASP A 418 -4.45 7.27 -16.94
C ASP A 418 -5.21 8.17 -15.95
N ARG A 419 -4.52 9.11 -15.28
CA ARG A 419 -5.10 10.13 -14.39
C ARG A 419 -5.86 9.53 -13.20
N ARG A 420 -5.35 8.42 -12.69
CA ARG A 420 -5.85 7.80 -11.47
C ARG A 420 -4.88 8.04 -10.33
N LEU A 421 -5.43 8.29 -9.16
CA LEU A 421 -4.68 8.41 -7.91
C LEU A 421 -4.96 7.19 -7.06
N GLU A 422 -3.92 6.67 -6.41
CA GLU A 422 -4.09 5.61 -5.42
C GLU A 422 -4.46 6.20 -4.07
N VAL A 423 -5.57 5.72 -3.51
CA VAL A 423 -6.09 6.11 -2.22
C VAL A 423 -6.26 4.87 -1.33
N LYS A 424 -6.26 5.07 -0.01
CA LYS A 424 -6.57 4.01 0.95
C LYS A 424 -7.45 4.57 2.08
N PRO A 425 -8.37 3.76 2.62
CA PRO A 425 -9.12 4.15 3.81
C PRO A 425 -8.16 4.35 4.99
N ILE A 426 -8.41 5.37 5.82
CA ILE A 426 -7.48 5.75 6.89
C ILE A 426 -7.44 4.75 8.05
N ASP A 427 -8.49 3.95 8.20
CA ASP A 427 -8.73 3.02 9.31
C ASP A 427 -8.32 1.57 9.00
N PHE A 428 -7.84 1.28 7.78
CA PHE A 428 -7.53 -0.08 7.33
C PHE A 428 -6.12 -0.26 6.72
N PHE A 429 -5.56 -1.47 6.87
CA PHE A 429 -4.31 -1.93 6.29
C PHE A 429 -4.56 -2.97 5.19
N ASN A 430 -4.30 -2.60 3.94
CA ASN A 430 -4.80 -3.32 2.76
C ASN A 430 -3.96 -4.52 2.26
N ASN A 431 -3.17 -5.18 3.12
CA ASN A 431 -2.33 -6.31 2.72
C ASN A 431 -2.82 -7.66 3.27
N ALA A 432 -4.10 -8.02 3.06
CA ALA A 432 -4.50 -9.41 3.19
C ALA A 432 -3.85 -10.23 2.06
N SER A 433 -3.20 -11.35 2.37
CA SER A 433 -2.60 -12.26 1.40
C SER A 433 -3.72 -12.95 0.59
N SER A 434 -3.43 -13.36 -0.64
CA SER A 434 -4.38 -14.09 -1.50
C SER A 434 -4.66 -15.52 -1.04
N ASP A 435 -3.95 -15.99 -0.01
CA ASP A 435 -4.02 -17.38 0.45
C ASP A 435 -5.02 -17.56 1.59
N ASP A 436 -5.45 -16.48 2.24
CA ASP A 436 -6.53 -16.51 3.21
C ASP A 436 -7.89 -16.47 2.51
N LYS A 437 -8.34 -17.62 1.99
CA LYS A 437 -9.72 -17.83 1.51
C LYS A 437 -10.80 -17.52 2.56
N LYS A 438 -10.42 -17.34 3.83
CA LYS A 438 -11.30 -16.94 4.95
C LYS A 438 -11.30 -15.44 5.24
N SER A 439 -10.47 -14.65 4.55
CA SER A 439 -10.49 -13.19 4.62
C SER A 439 -11.31 -12.59 3.47
N GLU A 440 -12.48 -13.17 3.21
CA GLU A 440 -13.60 -12.36 2.71
C GLU A 440 -13.97 -11.38 3.83
N VAL A 441 -13.14 -10.35 4.01
CA VAL A 441 -13.65 -9.09 4.51
C VAL A 441 -14.71 -8.73 3.48
N LYS A 442 -15.98 -8.98 3.85
CA LYS A 442 -17.10 -8.19 3.35
C LYS A 442 -16.68 -6.75 3.56
N LEU A 443 -16.02 -6.18 2.56
CA LEU A 443 -16.04 -4.76 2.32
C LEU A 443 -17.54 -4.50 2.24
N THR A 444 -18.08 -4.00 3.34
CA THR A 444 -19.49 -3.62 3.49
C THR A 444 -19.89 -2.70 2.34
N GLU A 445 -21.18 -2.44 2.16
CA GLU A 445 -21.82 -1.63 1.10
C GLU A 445 -21.04 -0.36 0.64
N GLU A 446 -20.08 0.12 1.44
CA GLU A 446 -18.94 1.00 1.09
C GLU A 446 -18.08 0.58 -0.14
N ALA A 447 -18.22 -0.65 -0.66
CA ALA A 447 -17.61 -1.12 -1.91
C ALA A 447 -18.41 -0.78 -3.19
N GLU A 448 -19.60 -0.19 -3.11
CA GLU A 448 -20.44 0.15 -4.28
C GLU A 448 -19.77 1.14 -5.25
N LEU A 449 -18.71 1.84 -4.82
CA LEU A 449 -17.91 2.64 -5.73
C LEU A 449 -16.97 1.80 -6.62
N ASN A 450 -16.79 0.49 -6.42
CA ASN A 450 -15.70 -0.29 -7.02
C ASN A 450 -16.12 -1.45 -7.95
N GLU A 451 -17.40 -1.71 -8.18
CA GLU A 451 -17.78 -2.94 -8.92
C GLU A 451 -17.55 -2.89 -10.44
N LYS A 452 -17.46 -1.71 -11.08
CA LYS A 452 -17.29 -1.65 -12.54
C LYS A 452 -15.84 -1.64 -13.04
N ASP A 453 -14.86 -1.28 -12.20
CA ASP A 453 -13.47 -1.09 -12.65
C ASP A 453 -12.43 -2.01 -11.96
N ASN A 454 -12.73 -2.58 -10.78
CA ASN A 454 -11.79 -3.46 -10.09
C ASN A 454 -12.12 -4.94 -10.37
N LYS A 455 -11.34 -5.55 -11.26
CA LYS A 455 -11.31 -7.02 -11.41
C LYS A 455 -11.06 -7.67 -10.05
N LYS A 456 -11.84 -8.70 -9.71
CA LYS A 456 -11.65 -9.56 -8.52
C LYS A 456 -10.14 -9.81 -8.29
N GLY A 457 -9.63 -9.40 -7.11
CA GLY A 457 -8.25 -9.66 -6.68
C GLY A 457 -7.27 -8.47 -6.68
N GLN A 458 -7.66 -7.26 -7.08
CA GLN A 458 -6.77 -6.09 -6.98
C GLN A 458 -6.73 -5.48 -5.55
N LYS A 459 -5.54 -5.48 -4.93
CA LYS A 459 -5.28 -4.95 -3.58
C LYS A 459 -5.15 -3.42 -3.51
N GLN A 460 -5.08 -2.75 -4.65
CA GLN A 460 -4.86 -1.30 -4.78
C GLN A 460 -6.15 -0.61 -5.20
N ILE A 461 -6.55 0.44 -4.49
CA ILE A 461 -7.71 1.25 -4.85
C ILE A 461 -7.20 2.44 -5.67
N ARG A 462 -7.37 2.37 -6.98
CA ARG A 462 -7.03 3.46 -7.91
C ARG A 462 -8.31 4.13 -8.37
N MET A 463 -8.49 5.41 -8.05
CA MET A 463 -9.66 6.18 -8.44
C MET A 463 -9.30 7.21 -9.50
N SER A 464 -10.14 7.40 -10.50
CA SER A 464 -9.98 8.50 -11.46
C SER A 464 -10.10 9.84 -10.75
N LEU A 465 -9.31 10.81 -11.19
CA LEU A 465 -9.36 12.17 -10.64
C LEU A 465 -10.76 12.79 -10.75
N SER A 466 -11.47 12.53 -11.85
CA SER A 466 -12.85 13.01 -12.06
C SER A 466 -13.82 12.49 -10.99
N LYS A 467 -13.63 11.26 -10.52
CA LYS A 467 -14.42 10.68 -9.45
C LYS A 467 -14.04 11.27 -8.10
N ILE A 468 -12.73 11.43 -7.84
CA ILE A 468 -12.23 12.03 -6.60
C ILE A 468 -12.83 13.42 -6.41
N VAL A 469 -12.71 14.27 -7.43
CA VAL A 469 -13.20 15.66 -7.41
C VAL A 469 -14.70 15.76 -7.16
N LYS A 470 -15.49 14.83 -7.72
CA LYS A 470 -16.97 14.85 -7.58
C LYS A 470 -17.48 14.29 -6.26
N THR A 471 -16.70 13.42 -5.63
CA THR A 471 -17.19 12.61 -4.49
C THR A 471 -16.58 13.05 -3.16
N PHE A 472 -15.40 13.67 -3.17
CA PHE A 472 -14.63 13.93 -1.97
C PHE A 472 -14.26 15.41 -1.82
N ASN A 473 -14.24 15.84 -0.56
CA ASN A 473 -13.65 17.11 -0.16
C ASN A 473 -12.20 16.89 0.27
N ILE A 474 -11.38 17.92 0.05
CA ILE A 474 -10.05 18.02 0.62
C ILE A 474 -10.19 18.37 2.10
N CYS A 475 -9.39 17.76 2.96
CA CYS A 475 -9.33 18.12 4.37
C CYS A 475 -7.95 17.86 4.96
N GLU A 476 -7.69 18.48 6.10
CA GLU A 476 -6.49 18.25 6.91
C GLU A 476 -6.88 17.62 8.24
N LEU A 477 -5.95 16.84 8.81
CA LEU A 477 -6.11 16.17 10.10
C LEU A 477 -4.98 16.60 11.04
N ASP A 478 -5.32 16.83 12.31
CA ASP A 478 -4.31 17.06 13.34
C ASP A 478 -3.79 15.70 13.87
N GLU A 479 -2.85 15.71 14.80
CA GLU A 479 -2.29 14.48 15.38
C GLU A 479 -3.34 13.64 16.13
N LEU A 480 -4.46 14.26 16.53
CA LEU A 480 -5.58 13.61 17.22
C LEU A 480 -6.70 13.19 16.25
N GLY A 481 -6.54 13.41 14.95
CA GLY A 481 -7.50 13.08 13.90
C GLY A 481 -8.71 14.00 13.83
N LYS A 482 -8.62 15.24 14.35
CA LYS A 482 -9.63 16.29 14.16
C LYS A 482 -9.52 16.86 12.74
N ILE A 483 -10.67 17.02 12.10
CA ILE A 483 -10.79 17.51 10.71
C ILE A 483 -10.85 19.04 10.69
N TYR A 484 -10.09 19.66 9.79
CA TYR A 484 -10.13 21.10 9.52
C TYR A 484 -9.86 21.40 8.03
N ASN A 485 -10.02 22.67 7.65
CA ASN A 485 -9.81 23.18 6.28
C ASN A 485 -10.55 22.36 5.20
N GLU A 486 -11.78 21.94 5.51
CA GLU A 486 -12.59 21.16 4.60
C GLU A 486 -13.07 22.03 3.44
N LYS A 487 -12.74 21.64 2.19
CA LYS A 487 -13.14 22.36 0.97
C LYS A 487 -13.41 21.38 -0.17
N THR A 488 -14.34 21.69 -1.06
CA THR A 488 -14.40 20.99 -2.35
C THR A 488 -13.19 21.35 -3.21
N PHE A 489 -12.90 20.56 -4.24
CA PHE A 489 -11.86 20.93 -5.20
C PHE A 489 -12.21 22.24 -5.92
N TYR A 490 -13.47 22.49 -6.25
CA TYR A 490 -13.85 23.73 -6.92
C TYR A 490 -13.68 24.95 -6.02
N GLU A 491 -14.07 24.86 -4.74
CA GLU A 491 -13.80 25.89 -3.74
C GLU A 491 -12.30 26.14 -3.55
N TYR A 492 -11.48 25.08 -3.52
CA TYR A 492 -10.03 25.24 -3.41
C TYR A 492 -9.45 26.04 -4.58
N PHE A 493 -9.98 25.87 -5.80
CA PHE A 493 -9.48 26.54 -7.01
C PHE A 493 -10.24 27.83 -7.38
N ASP A 494 -11.15 28.29 -6.52
CA ASP A 494 -12.01 29.48 -6.78
C ASP A 494 -12.84 29.33 -8.07
N LEU A 495 -13.32 28.12 -8.34
CA LEU A 495 -14.11 27.76 -9.52
C LEU A 495 -15.59 27.54 -9.12
N GLN A 496 -16.50 27.83 -10.05
CA GLN A 496 -17.90 27.43 -9.88
C GLN A 496 -18.08 25.95 -10.24
N GLU A 497 -18.76 25.20 -9.39
CA GLU A 497 -19.16 23.84 -9.71
C GLU A 497 -20.11 23.83 -10.92
N PRO A 498 -19.91 22.92 -11.90
CA PRO A 498 -20.88 22.74 -12.96
C PRO A 498 -22.22 22.36 -12.32
N LYS A 499 -23.25 23.20 -12.49
CA LYS A 499 -24.60 22.87 -12.03
C LYS A 499 -24.98 21.54 -12.67
N ASN A 500 -25.12 20.48 -11.87
CA ASN A 500 -25.73 19.25 -12.32
C ASN A 500 -27.15 19.60 -12.75
N THR A 501 -27.39 19.72 -14.06
CA THR A 501 -28.75 19.63 -14.59
C THR A 501 -29.21 18.22 -14.28
N SER A 502 -29.89 18.06 -13.14
CA SER A 502 -30.60 16.83 -12.81
C SER A 502 -31.52 16.55 -14.00
N LYS A 503 -31.18 15.56 -14.82
CA LYS A 503 -32.19 14.93 -15.67
C LYS A 503 -33.20 14.35 -14.69
N LYS A 504 -34.28 15.09 -14.43
CA LYS A 504 -35.54 14.54 -13.96
C LYS A 504 -35.92 13.53 -15.04
N SER A 505 -35.52 12.28 -14.84
CA SER A 505 -36.17 11.14 -15.46
C SER A 505 -37.62 11.20 -14.98
N GLN A 506 -38.48 11.84 -15.78
CA GLN A 506 -39.91 11.63 -15.70
C GLN A 506 -40.13 10.12 -15.88
N SER A 507 -40.48 9.47 -14.78
CA SER A 507 -41.17 8.20 -14.78
C SER A 507 -42.48 8.39 -15.54
N LYS A 508 -42.46 8.21 -16.86
CA LYS A 508 -43.69 7.95 -17.60
C LYS A 508 -44.06 6.49 -17.34
N SER A 509 -45.11 6.36 -16.53
CA SER A 509 -45.96 5.19 -16.36
C SER A 509 -46.14 4.43 -17.67
N ARG A 510 -45.65 3.19 -17.73
CA ARG A 510 -46.20 2.17 -18.62
C ARG A 510 -47.48 1.67 -17.98
N ASN A 511 -48.60 2.21 -18.41
CA ASN A 511 -49.87 1.50 -18.43
C ASN A 511 -50.57 1.84 -19.75
N GLU A 512 -51.06 0.78 -20.39
CA GLU A 512 -52.11 0.77 -21.41
C GLU A 512 -51.79 1.39 -22.79
N LYS A 513 -51.53 0.53 -23.78
CA LYS A 513 -52.59 -0.03 -24.64
C LYS A 513 -52.00 -1.02 -25.65
N LYS A 514 -52.57 -2.21 -25.64
CA LYS A 514 -52.69 -3.09 -26.81
C LYS A 514 -53.63 -2.43 -27.82
N ASP A 515 -53.54 -2.90 -29.06
CA ASP A 515 -54.37 -2.58 -30.23
C ASP A 515 -53.83 -1.39 -31.04
N LEU A 516 -53.64 -1.43 -32.36
CA LEU A 516 -53.66 -2.48 -33.39
C LEU A 516 -53.19 -1.76 -34.70
N ILE A 517 -52.68 -2.52 -35.67
CA ILE A 517 -52.67 -2.22 -37.13
C ILE A 517 -51.46 -1.44 -37.70
N ASN A 518 -50.50 -2.22 -38.20
CA ASN A 518 -50.15 -2.45 -39.61
C ASN A 518 -49.97 -1.28 -40.61
N LEU A 519 -49.04 -1.57 -41.54
CA LEU A 519 -48.74 -0.96 -42.87
C LEU A 519 -47.76 0.23 -42.80
N THR A 520 -46.64 0.28 -43.53
CA THR A 520 -46.28 -0.28 -44.85
C THR A 520 -44.74 -0.39 -45.01
N ASN A 521 -44.28 -1.47 -45.67
CA ASN A 521 -43.37 -1.42 -46.83
C ASN A 521 -44.24 -2.01 -47.97
N GLU A 522 -44.32 -1.45 -49.17
CA GLU A 522 -43.21 -1.23 -50.12
C GLU A 522 -43.24 0.15 -50.80
N GLU A 523 -42.05 0.53 -51.28
CA GLU A 523 -41.58 1.74 -52.01
C GLU A 523 -41.19 2.99 -51.21
#